data_AF-A0A7W4VVD7-F1
#
_entry.id   AF-A0A7W4VVD7-F1
#
_cell.length_a   1.000
_cell.length_b   1.000
_cell.length_c   1.000
_cell.angle_alpha   90.00
_cell.angle_beta   90.00
_cell.angle_gamma   90.00
#
_symmetry.space_group_name_H-M   'P 1'
#
loop_
_entity.id
_entity.type
_entity.pdbx_description
1 polymer ?
#
loop_
_entity_poly.entity_id
_entity_poly.type
_entity_poly.pdbx_seq_one_letter_code
_entity_poly.pdbx_strand_id
1 'polypeptide(L)'
;MSTVAPTASRRTGGADVVRELAQVLGAFLLYNLGRMLAAQELDRADAHAGGILDAERWLRLPTEGSLQAWALGHDWLIELANRYYVSVHFPLTIAVLVWLYRYRRPAYTWAKRALLTATGAALVFHVLVPVTPPRLLSSLGMVDTGHAGGMSIYQAPVLSSLSNEYAAMPSLHVGWALLLAIVLIAACRSRWRWLWLLHPLATLFVVVSTANHYWLDGAAGAVLVVGALWLTRPVGRTSQAEPALLGRRTT
;
A
#
# COMPACT_ATOMS: atom_id res chain seq x y z
N MET A 1 -31.25 33.94 -37.58
CA MET A 1 -30.37 32.76 -37.74
C MET A 1 -29.17 32.97 -36.83
N SER A 2 -29.14 32.33 -35.65
CA SER A 2 -28.02 32.43 -34.70
C SER A 2 -27.31 31.09 -34.65
N THR A 3 -26.10 31.05 -35.18
CA THR A 3 -25.19 29.90 -35.15
C THR A 3 -24.55 29.80 -33.76
N VAL A 4 -24.94 28.77 -33.00
CA VAL A 4 -24.24 28.35 -31.78
C VAL A 4 -22.95 27.64 -32.22
N ALA A 5 -21.80 28.22 -31.88
CA ALA A 5 -20.51 27.58 -32.09
C ALA A 5 -20.36 26.34 -31.19
N PRO A 6 -19.75 25.24 -31.66
CA PRO A 6 -19.51 24.08 -30.81
C PRO A 6 -18.43 24.41 -29.79
N THR A 7 -18.72 24.20 -28.50
CA THR A 7 -17.70 24.20 -27.43
C THR A 7 -16.64 23.16 -27.74
N ALA A 8 -15.42 23.64 -28.01
CA ALA A 8 -14.25 22.81 -28.23
C ALA A 8 -14.06 21.84 -27.06
N SER A 9 -14.15 20.54 -27.35
CA SER A 9 -13.82 19.48 -26.40
C SER A 9 -12.33 19.65 -26.04
N ARG A 10 -12.08 19.95 -24.77
CA ARG A 10 -10.75 20.08 -24.19
C ARG A 10 -10.02 18.74 -24.37
N ARG A 11 -9.00 18.68 -25.25
CA ARG A 11 -8.08 17.54 -25.40
C ARG A 11 -7.22 17.44 -24.14
N THR A 12 -7.74 16.85 -23.06
CA THR A 12 -7.05 16.68 -21.76
C THR A 12 -6.67 15.21 -21.53
N GLY A 13 -5.99 14.59 -22.50
CA GLY A 13 -5.62 13.18 -22.43
C GLY A 13 -4.12 12.96 -22.22
N GLY A 14 -3.30 13.46 -23.14
CA GLY A 14 -1.87 13.13 -23.18
C GLY A 14 -1.00 13.89 -22.18
N ALA A 15 -1.22 15.19 -22.02
CA ALA A 15 -0.42 16.02 -21.12
C ALA A 15 -0.62 15.65 -19.64
N ASP A 16 -1.84 15.27 -19.27
CA ASP A 16 -2.15 14.81 -17.92
C ASP A 16 -1.51 13.45 -17.63
N VAL A 17 -1.52 12.52 -18.59
CA VAL A 17 -0.83 11.22 -18.46
C VAL A 17 0.68 11.37 -18.35
N VAL A 18 1.30 12.23 -19.16
CA VAL A 18 2.75 12.50 -19.09
C VAL A 18 3.12 13.14 -17.75
N ARG A 19 2.32 14.09 -17.27
CA ARG A 19 2.52 14.70 -15.95
C ARG A 19 2.39 13.68 -14.83
N GLU A 20 1.41 12.78 -14.91
CA GLU A 20 1.22 11.70 -13.94
C GLU A 20 2.41 10.72 -13.94
N LEU A 21 2.89 10.31 -15.11
CA LEU A 21 4.06 9.44 -15.24
C LEU A 21 5.34 10.13 -14.71
N ALA A 22 5.51 11.42 -14.98
CA ALA A 22 6.64 12.19 -14.48
C ALA A 22 6.62 12.33 -12.94
N GLN A 23 5.44 12.46 -12.33
CA GLN A 23 5.31 12.50 -10.87
C GLN A 23 5.66 11.15 -10.24
N VAL A 24 5.20 10.04 -10.82
CA VAL A 24 5.54 8.69 -10.36
C VAL A 24 7.04 8.44 -10.52
N LEU A 25 7.60 8.77 -11.67
CA LEU A 25 9.03 8.60 -11.96
C LEU A 25 9.90 9.51 -11.06
N GLY A 26 9.49 10.75 -10.83
CA GLY A 26 10.20 11.68 -9.94
C GLY A 26 10.20 11.21 -8.49
N ALA A 27 9.04 10.74 -7.99
CA ALA A 27 8.96 10.15 -6.66
C ALA A 27 9.83 8.89 -6.54
N PHE A 28 9.86 8.08 -7.59
CA PHE A 28 10.68 6.87 -7.67
C PHE A 28 12.19 7.16 -7.70
N LEU A 29 12.62 8.18 -8.44
CA LEU A 29 14.03 8.61 -8.46
C LEU A 29 14.46 9.19 -7.11
N LEU A 30 13.61 10.01 -6.48
CA LEU A 30 13.88 10.58 -5.16
C LEU A 30 14.00 9.48 -4.09
N TYR A 31 13.15 8.45 -4.16
CA TYR A 31 13.23 7.26 -3.32
C TYR A 31 14.56 6.52 -3.49
N ASN A 32 14.99 6.27 -4.73
CA ASN A 32 16.26 5.57 -4.98
C ASN A 32 17.48 6.38 -4.53
N LEU A 33 17.44 7.71 -4.64
CA LEU A 33 18.49 8.60 -4.13
C LEU A 33 18.58 8.57 -2.59
N GLY A 34 17.43 8.60 -1.89
CA GLY A 34 17.37 8.42 -0.45
C GLY A 34 17.92 7.06 0.00
N ARG A 35 17.71 6.01 -0.80
CA ARG A 35 18.24 4.66 -0.53
C ARG A 35 19.77 4.59 -0.59
N MET A 36 20.40 5.27 -1.55
CA MET A 36 21.87 5.30 -1.65
C MET A 36 22.53 5.92 -0.41
N LEU A 37 21.85 6.84 0.26
CA LEU A 37 22.35 7.51 1.48
C LEU A 37 22.09 6.68 2.76
N ALA A 38 21.10 5.79 2.76
CA ALA A 38 20.70 4.99 3.92
C ALA A 38 21.40 3.62 4.03
N ALA A 39 22.12 3.19 2.98
CA ALA A 39 22.68 1.85 2.84
C ALA A 39 23.90 1.53 3.74
N GLN A 40 24.15 2.29 4.82
CA GLN A 40 25.41 2.18 5.58
C GLN A 40 25.30 1.82 7.07
N GLU A 41 24.13 1.54 7.64
CA GLU A 41 24.06 1.17 9.08
C GLU A 41 23.15 -0.04 9.36
N LEU A 42 23.64 -1.23 8.99
CA LEU A 42 23.02 -2.52 9.34
C LEU A 42 22.76 -2.65 10.85
N ASP A 43 23.70 -2.18 11.68
CA ASP A 43 23.58 -2.22 13.14
C ASP A 43 22.36 -1.42 13.65
N ARG A 44 22.05 -0.27 13.01
CA ARG A 44 20.83 0.50 13.35
C ARG A 44 19.56 -0.24 12.93
N ALA A 45 19.58 -0.90 11.76
CA ALA A 45 18.42 -1.62 11.26
C ALA A 45 18.06 -2.84 12.14
N ASP A 46 19.09 -3.55 12.63
CA ASP A 46 18.94 -4.65 13.59
C ASP A 46 18.46 -4.15 14.95
N ALA A 47 18.97 -3.01 15.42
CA ALA A 47 18.51 -2.39 16.67
C ALA A 47 17.03 -1.99 16.62
N HIS A 48 16.57 -1.39 15.50
CA HIS A 48 15.16 -1.08 15.32
C HIS A 48 14.28 -2.34 15.27
N ALA A 49 14.75 -3.40 14.61
CA ALA A 49 14.07 -4.69 14.60
C ALA A 49 13.95 -5.29 16.01
N GLY A 50 15.01 -5.20 16.82
CA GLY A 50 14.99 -5.58 18.23
C GLY A 50 13.92 -4.82 19.04
N GLY A 51 13.82 -3.51 18.83
CA GLY A 51 12.80 -2.67 19.47
C GLY A 51 11.36 -3.04 19.08
N ILE A 52 11.14 -3.44 17.82
CA ILE A 52 9.84 -3.97 17.35
C ILE A 52 9.49 -5.25 18.11
N LEU A 53 10.43 -6.21 18.17
CA LEU A 53 10.22 -7.47 18.89
C LEU A 53 9.95 -7.26 20.39
N ASP A 54 10.63 -6.30 21.02
CA ASP A 54 10.36 -5.92 22.41
C ASP A 54 8.94 -5.37 22.58
N ALA A 55 8.49 -4.51 21.66
CA ALA A 55 7.13 -3.98 21.67
C ALA A 55 6.08 -5.09 21.45
N GLU A 56 6.34 -6.04 20.55
CA GLU A 56 5.46 -7.19 20.30
C GLU A 56 5.35 -8.12 21.51
N ARG A 57 6.49 -8.39 22.17
CA ARG A 57 6.52 -9.12 23.44
C ARG A 57 5.72 -8.41 24.53
N TRP A 58 5.88 -7.09 24.64
CA TRP A 58 5.12 -6.27 25.59
C TRP A 58 3.61 -6.31 25.31
N LEU A 59 3.22 -6.27 24.03
CA LEU A 59 1.84 -6.42 23.56
C LEU A 59 1.30 -7.86 23.62
N ARG A 60 2.15 -8.85 23.92
CA ARG A 60 1.84 -10.28 23.95
C ARG A 60 1.32 -10.80 22.60
N LEU A 61 1.86 -10.28 21.50
CA LEU A 61 1.56 -10.80 20.17
C LEU A 61 2.18 -12.20 19.99
N PRO A 62 1.55 -13.07 19.18
CA PRO A 62 2.15 -14.36 18.84
C PRO A 62 3.46 -14.15 18.06
N THR A 63 4.43 -15.02 18.25
CA THR A 63 5.72 -14.90 17.53
C THR A 63 5.56 -15.21 16.04
N GLU A 64 6.20 -14.42 15.18
CA GLU A 64 6.30 -14.67 13.73
C GLU A 64 6.90 -16.05 13.45
N GLY A 65 7.93 -16.41 14.24
CA GLY A 65 8.57 -17.73 14.22
C GLY A 65 7.57 -18.88 14.33
N SER A 66 6.60 -18.79 15.26
CA SER A 66 5.58 -19.83 15.41
C SER A 66 4.66 -19.95 14.20
N LEU A 67 4.28 -18.83 13.58
CA LEU A 67 3.46 -18.86 12.37
C LEU A 67 4.23 -19.45 11.19
N GLN A 68 5.48 -19.01 11.00
CA GLN A 68 6.33 -19.54 9.93
C GLN A 68 6.60 -21.03 10.12
N ALA A 69 6.93 -21.48 11.34
CA ALA A 69 7.18 -22.90 11.60
C ALA A 69 5.95 -23.77 11.28
N TRP A 70 4.75 -23.31 11.65
CA TRP A 70 3.51 -23.98 11.26
C TRP A 70 3.29 -24.00 9.73
N ALA A 71 3.55 -22.89 9.06
CA ALA A 71 3.40 -22.78 7.61
C ALA A 71 4.43 -23.65 6.85
N LEU A 72 5.66 -23.73 7.33
CA LEU A 72 6.72 -24.60 6.80
C LEU A 72 6.38 -26.09 6.92
N GLY A 73 5.49 -26.49 7.83
CA GLY A 73 4.93 -27.84 7.86
C GLY A 73 4.01 -28.17 6.67
N HIS A 74 3.72 -27.19 5.81
CA HIS A 74 2.79 -27.30 4.69
C HIS A 74 3.40 -26.67 3.42
N ASP A 75 4.24 -27.41 2.69
CA ASP A 75 4.99 -26.90 1.53
C ASP A 75 4.12 -26.14 0.51
N TRP A 76 2.91 -26.65 0.22
CA TRP A 76 1.97 -26.03 -0.71
C TRP A 76 1.55 -24.61 -0.28
N LEU A 77 1.51 -24.35 1.03
CA LEU A 77 1.11 -23.07 1.59
C LEU A 77 2.21 -22.03 1.44
N ILE A 78 3.48 -22.43 1.63
CA ILE A 78 4.64 -21.57 1.41
C ILE A 78 4.81 -21.26 -0.08
N GLU A 79 4.67 -22.26 -0.96
CA GLU A 79 4.66 -22.06 -2.41
C GLU A 79 3.59 -21.05 -2.83
N LEU A 80 2.36 -21.24 -2.33
CA LEU A 80 1.25 -20.33 -2.60
C LEU A 80 1.52 -18.93 -2.04
N ALA A 81 2.07 -18.80 -0.84
CA ALA A 81 2.38 -17.53 -0.21
C ALA A 81 3.45 -16.76 -1.00
N ASN A 82 4.55 -17.42 -1.36
CA ASN A 82 5.60 -16.84 -2.20
C ASN A 82 5.03 -16.42 -3.57
N ARG A 83 4.22 -17.27 -4.21
CA ARG A 83 3.59 -16.94 -5.50
C ARG A 83 2.66 -15.74 -5.35
N TYR A 84 1.85 -15.69 -4.30
CA TYR A 84 0.98 -14.55 -4.01
C TYR A 84 1.78 -13.25 -3.85
N TYR A 85 2.87 -13.32 -3.07
CA TYR A 85 3.76 -12.20 -2.77
C TYR A 85 4.30 -11.57 -4.07
N VAL A 86 4.74 -12.41 -5.02
CA VAL A 86 5.29 -11.91 -6.30
C VAL A 86 4.21 -11.49 -7.30
N SER A 87 3.10 -12.22 -7.39
CA SER A 87 2.21 -12.16 -8.57
C SER A 87 0.83 -11.55 -8.35
N VAL A 88 0.34 -11.45 -7.11
CA VAL A 88 -1.07 -11.06 -6.88
C VAL A 88 -1.20 -9.61 -6.44
N HIS A 89 -0.37 -9.16 -5.51
CA HIS A 89 -0.57 -7.88 -4.84
C HIS A 89 -0.57 -6.67 -5.82
N PHE A 90 0.47 -6.55 -6.65
CA PHE A 90 0.59 -5.43 -7.60
C PHE A 90 -0.45 -5.50 -8.74
N PRO A 91 -0.64 -6.62 -9.45
CA PRO A 91 -1.64 -6.69 -10.51
C PRO A 91 -3.06 -6.47 -10.00
N LEU A 92 -3.41 -6.97 -8.81
CA LEU A 92 -4.71 -6.71 -8.19
C LEU A 92 -4.90 -5.22 -7.88
N THR A 93 -3.87 -4.56 -7.36
CA THR A 93 -3.90 -3.10 -7.12
C THR A 93 -4.19 -2.33 -8.41
N ILE A 94 -3.48 -2.65 -9.49
CA ILE A 94 -3.69 -2.03 -10.80
C ILE A 94 -5.13 -2.29 -11.30
N ALA A 95 -5.58 -3.54 -11.26
CA ALA A 95 -6.91 -3.92 -11.71
C ALA A 95 -8.02 -3.18 -10.96
N VAL A 96 -7.91 -3.07 -9.62
CA VAL A 96 -8.85 -2.32 -8.79
C VAL A 96 -8.85 -0.84 -9.14
N LEU A 97 -7.67 -0.21 -9.29
CA LEU A 97 -7.57 1.21 -9.65
C LEU A 97 -8.17 1.48 -11.04
N VAL A 98 -7.92 0.62 -12.03
CA VAL A 98 -8.52 0.70 -13.37
C VAL A 98 -10.05 0.55 -13.30
N TRP A 99 -10.54 -0.40 -12.51
CA TRP A 99 -11.98 -0.59 -12.31
C TRP A 99 -12.63 0.64 -11.65
N LEU A 100 -12.02 1.16 -10.58
CA LEU A 100 -12.48 2.38 -9.90
C LEU A 100 -12.46 3.57 -10.86
N TYR A 101 -11.41 3.70 -11.68
CA TYR A 101 -11.31 4.74 -12.69
C TYR A 101 -12.46 4.63 -13.70
N ARG A 102 -12.78 3.42 -14.16
CA ARG A 102 -13.78 3.22 -15.21
C ARG A 102 -15.22 3.37 -14.71
N TYR A 103 -15.50 2.98 -13.46
CA TYR A 103 -16.86 2.81 -12.96
C TYR A 103 -17.18 3.62 -11.69
N ARG A 104 -16.18 4.09 -10.94
CA ARG A 104 -16.34 4.74 -9.62
C ARG A 104 -15.37 5.92 -9.46
N ARG A 105 -15.39 6.88 -10.39
CA ARG A 105 -14.44 8.02 -10.45
C ARG A 105 -14.17 8.74 -9.11
N PRO A 106 -15.17 9.08 -8.28
CA PRO A 106 -14.90 9.70 -6.99
C PRO A 106 -14.09 8.81 -6.05
N ALA A 107 -14.38 7.50 -6.02
CA ALA A 107 -13.65 6.52 -5.21
C ALA A 107 -12.23 6.28 -5.75
N TYR A 108 -12.03 6.32 -7.08
CA TYR A 108 -10.70 6.30 -7.67
C TYR A 108 -9.84 7.47 -7.20
N THR A 109 -10.36 8.70 -7.26
CA THR A 109 -9.61 9.89 -6.83
C THR A 109 -9.24 9.82 -5.36
N TRP A 110 -10.15 9.35 -4.51
CA TRP A 110 -9.88 9.14 -3.08
C TRP A 110 -8.81 8.07 -2.86
N ALA A 111 -8.93 6.90 -3.51
CA ALA A 111 -7.96 5.83 -3.43
C ALA A 111 -6.57 6.27 -3.89
N LYS A 112 -6.47 6.91 -5.05
CA LYS A 112 -5.20 7.41 -5.62
C LYS A 112 -4.52 8.38 -4.67
N ARG A 113 -5.26 9.33 -4.10
CA ARG A 113 -4.70 10.31 -3.15
C ARG A 113 -4.21 9.62 -1.89
N ALA A 114 -5.03 8.77 -1.27
CA ALA A 114 -4.64 8.02 -0.09
C ALA A 114 -3.42 7.13 -0.34
N LEU A 115 -3.37 6.45 -1.49
CA LEU A 115 -2.27 5.57 -1.88
C LEU A 115 -0.97 6.35 -2.03
N LEU A 116 -0.99 7.49 -2.73
CA LEU A 116 0.19 8.34 -2.90
C LEU A 116 0.65 8.96 -1.57
N THR A 117 -0.29 9.42 -0.73
CA THR A 117 0.03 9.98 0.58
C THR A 117 0.66 8.94 1.51
N ALA A 118 0.03 7.77 1.65
CA ALA A 118 0.56 6.69 2.48
C ALA A 118 1.91 6.18 1.95
N THR A 119 2.04 5.99 0.64
CA THR A 119 3.28 5.52 0.04
C THR A 119 4.41 6.53 0.23
N GLY A 120 4.17 7.82 -0.05
CA GLY A 120 5.18 8.86 0.18
C GLY A 120 5.65 8.91 1.63
N ALA A 121 4.73 8.85 2.58
CA ALA A 121 5.07 8.83 4.01
C ALA A 121 5.84 7.55 4.43
N ALA A 122 5.45 6.38 3.92
CA ALA A 122 6.18 5.14 4.16
C ALA A 122 7.61 5.19 3.61
N LEU A 123 7.80 5.71 2.39
CA LEU A 123 9.13 5.82 1.77
C LEU A 123 10.05 6.75 2.58
N VAL A 124 9.51 7.86 3.11
CA VAL A 124 10.26 8.72 4.04
C VAL A 124 10.64 7.94 5.30
N PHE A 125 9.69 7.19 5.89
CA PHE A 125 9.96 6.37 7.06
C PHE A 125 11.03 5.31 6.79
N HIS A 126 10.98 4.60 5.65
CA HIS A 126 11.95 3.58 5.25
C HIS A 126 13.38 4.11 5.10
N VAL A 127 13.52 5.40 4.74
CA VAL A 127 14.84 6.06 4.66
C VAL A 127 15.33 6.48 6.05
N LEU A 128 14.45 6.98 6.91
CA LEU A 128 14.82 7.52 8.22
C LEU A 128 14.99 6.42 9.29
N VAL A 129 14.23 5.34 9.19
CA VAL A 129 14.14 4.26 10.17
C VAL A 129 14.24 2.94 9.40
N PRO A 130 15.45 2.53 8.95
CA PRO A 130 15.63 1.23 8.34
C PRO A 130 15.33 0.13 9.37
N VAL A 131 14.72 -0.96 8.94
CA VAL A 131 14.34 -2.09 9.81
C VAL A 131 14.68 -3.39 9.12
N THR A 132 15.50 -4.21 9.77
CA THR A 132 15.84 -5.54 9.29
C THR A 132 14.61 -6.46 9.36
N PRO A 133 14.17 -7.05 8.23
CA PRO A 133 13.03 -7.97 8.22
C PRO A 133 13.38 -9.30 8.93
N PRO A 134 12.37 -10.06 9.39
CA PRO A 134 12.62 -11.29 10.16
C PRO A 134 13.52 -12.32 9.44
N ARG A 135 13.42 -12.45 8.12
CA ARG A 135 14.23 -13.38 7.32
C ARG A 135 15.72 -13.04 7.26
N LEU A 136 16.09 -11.78 7.52
CA LEU A 136 17.48 -11.31 7.50
C LEU A 136 18.07 -11.13 8.90
N LEU A 137 17.22 -11.10 9.93
CA LEU A 137 17.65 -10.96 11.31
C LEU A 137 18.15 -12.31 11.86
N SER A 138 19.47 -12.49 11.83
CA SER A 138 20.14 -13.77 12.19
C SER A 138 19.73 -14.33 13.56
N SER A 139 19.43 -13.46 14.53
CA SER A 139 19.02 -13.88 15.88
C SER A 139 17.67 -14.59 15.94
N LEU A 140 16.82 -14.47 14.92
CA LEU A 140 15.52 -15.15 14.86
C LEU A 140 15.60 -16.53 14.21
N GLY A 141 16.64 -16.80 13.41
CA GLY A 141 16.80 -18.08 12.69
C GLY A 141 15.65 -18.40 11.73
N MET A 142 14.90 -17.40 11.27
CA MET A 142 13.78 -17.57 10.35
C MET A 142 14.25 -17.86 8.92
N VAL A 143 13.43 -18.58 8.16
CA VAL A 143 13.76 -19.01 6.80
C VAL A 143 13.36 -17.93 5.79
N ASP A 144 14.28 -17.53 4.91
CA ASP A 144 13.94 -16.79 3.70
C ASP A 144 13.32 -17.75 2.67
N THR A 145 12.00 -17.92 2.76
CA THR A 145 11.24 -18.85 1.92
C THR A 145 11.24 -18.46 0.45
N GLY A 146 11.39 -17.16 0.15
CA GLY A 146 11.48 -16.67 -1.23
C GLY A 146 12.80 -17.10 -1.86
N HIS A 147 13.90 -16.96 -1.12
CA HIS A 147 15.22 -17.41 -1.57
C HIS A 147 15.29 -18.93 -1.66
N ALA A 148 14.85 -19.64 -0.64
CA ALA A 148 14.87 -21.10 -0.59
C ALA A 148 14.01 -21.76 -1.68
N GLY A 149 12.89 -21.15 -2.05
CA GLY A 149 11.99 -21.61 -3.12
C GLY A 149 12.31 -21.06 -4.52
N GLY A 150 13.37 -20.26 -4.69
CA GLY A 150 13.73 -19.67 -5.99
C GLY A 150 12.73 -18.64 -6.52
N MET A 151 11.87 -18.07 -5.67
CA MET A 151 10.85 -17.07 -6.02
C MET A 151 11.13 -15.68 -5.44
N SER A 152 12.35 -15.43 -4.97
CA SER A 152 12.71 -14.14 -4.40
C SER A 152 12.71 -13.04 -5.46
N ILE A 153 11.90 -11.99 -5.24
CA ILE A 153 11.91 -10.77 -6.07
C ILE A 153 13.26 -10.05 -6.04
N TYR A 154 14.10 -10.35 -5.04
CA TYR A 154 15.41 -9.75 -4.86
C TYR A 154 16.51 -10.46 -5.67
N GLN A 155 16.21 -11.60 -6.30
CA GLN A 155 17.13 -12.27 -7.23
C GLN A 155 17.03 -11.72 -8.66
N ALA A 156 15.92 -11.06 -9.02
CA ALA A 156 15.75 -10.44 -10.33
C ALA A 156 16.47 -9.06 -10.36
N PRO A 157 17.51 -8.85 -11.19
CA PRO A 157 18.36 -7.63 -11.14
C PRO A 157 17.59 -6.31 -11.31
N VAL A 158 16.49 -6.36 -12.08
CA VAL A 158 15.63 -5.19 -12.35
C VAL A 158 14.63 -4.95 -11.23
N LEU A 159 14.32 -5.93 -10.37
CA LEU A 159 13.39 -5.76 -9.25
C LEU A 159 14.14 -5.54 -7.92
N SER A 160 15.31 -6.16 -7.74
CA SER A 160 16.19 -5.96 -6.57
C SER A 160 16.77 -4.55 -6.49
N SER A 161 17.03 -3.93 -7.65
CA SER A 161 17.38 -2.51 -7.71
C SER A 161 16.21 -1.58 -7.34
N LEU A 162 14.97 -2.07 -7.29
CA LEU A 162 13.76 -1.26 -7.00
C LEU A 162 13.16 -1.51 -5.61
N SER A 163 13.52 -2.62 -4.96
CA SER A 163 13.09 -2.98 -3.61
C SER A 163 14.23 -2.79 -2.59
N ASN A 164 13.94 -2.19 -1.44
CA ASN A 164 14.88 -2.13 -0.31
C ASN A 164 14.57 -3.30 0.63
N GLU A 165 15.53 -4.19 0.86
CA GLU A 165 15.34 -5.35 1.73
C GLU A 165 15.15 -4.97 3.21
N TYR A 166 15.71 -3.83 3.64
CA TYR A 166 15.66 -3.30 5.01
C TYR A 166 14.51 -2.29 5.24
N ALA A 167 13.45 -2.39 4.45
CA ALA A 167 12.28 -1.51 4.52
C ALA A 167 11.05 -2.27 5.06
N ALA A 168 11.20 -2.96 6.19
CA ALA A 168 10.14 -3.77 6.77
C ALA A 168 8.98 -2.90 7.32
N MET A 169 9.25 -1.93 8.19
CA MET A 169 8.20 -1.10 8.79
C MET A 169 8.11 0.28 8.11
N PRO A 170 6.91 0.79 7.76
CA PRO A 170 5.61 0.13 7.77
C PRO A 170 5.40 -0.77 6.54
N SER A 171 4.55 -1.80 6.67
CA SER A 171 4.26 -2.72 5.57
C SER A 171 3.33 -2.10 4.53
N LEU A 172 3.91 -1.71 3.38
CA LEU A 172 3.14 -1.20 2.23
C LEU A 172 2.20 -2.25 1.64
N HIS A 173 2.59 -3.53 1.63
CA HIS A 173 1.73 -4.63 1.17
C HIS A 173 0.41 -4.69 1.94
N VAL A 174 0.51 -4.77 3.28
CA VAL A 174 -0.67 -4.83 4.15
C VAL A 174 -1.47 -3.54 4.07
N GLY A 175 -0.78 -2.39 4.07
CA GLY A 175 -1.42 -1.08 3.96
C GLY A 175 -2.23 -0.95 2.66
N TRP A 176 -1.63 -1.22 1.51
CA TRP A 176 -2.31 -1.11 0.21
C TRP A 176 -3.49 -2.09 0.12
N ALA A 177 -3.30 -3.33 0.57
CA ALA A 177 -4.37 -4.32 0.58
C ALA A 177 -5.57 -3.84 1.42
N LEU A 178 -5.32 -3.23 2.58
CA LEU A 178 -6.35 -2.66 3.44
C LEU A 178 -7.01 -1.42 2.79
N LEU A 179 -6.22 -0.56 2.16
CA LEU A 179 -6.71 0.62 1.43
C LEU A 179 -7.76 0.21 0.41
N LEU A 180 -7.40 -0.74 -0.46
CA LEU A 180 -8.28 -1.24 -1.50
C LEU A 180 -9.55 -1.84 -0.91
N ALA A 181 -9.42 -2.63 0.16
CA ALA A 181 -10.57 -3.21 0.83
C ALA A 181 -11.54 -2.14 1.35
N ILE A 182 -11.03 -1.12 2.07
CA ILE A 182 -11.85 -0.03 2.61
C ILE A 182 -12.55 0.74 1.48
N VAL A 183 -11.80 1.11 0.43
CA VAL A 183 -12.37 1.86 -0.70
C VAL A 183 -13.43 1.04 -1.42
N LEU A 184 -13.20 -0.24 -1.67
CA LEU A 184 -14.16 -1.12 -2.35
C LEU A 184 -15.41 -1.36 -1.50
N ILE A 185 -15.26 -1.52 -0.18
CA ILE A 185 -16.39 -1.62 0.77
C ILE A 185 -17.22 -0.33 0.73
N ALA A 186 -16.58 0.84 0.69
CA ALA A 186 -17.28 2.11 0.60
C ALA A 186 -17.96 2.33 -0.77
N ALA A 187 -17.32 1.89 -1.87
CA ALA A 187 -17.81 2.09 -3.23
C ALA A 187 -18.92 1.08 -3.65
N CYS A 188 -19.01 -0.08 -2.98
CA CYS A 188 -19.93 -1.15 -3.31
C CYS A 188 -21.06 -1.29 -2.28
N ARG A 189 -22.27 -1.67 -2.76
CA ARG A 189 -23.47 -1.86 -1.92
C ARG A 189 -23.84 -3.33 -1.67
N SER A 190 -23.15 -4.27 -2.31
CA SER A 190 -23.41 -5.70 -2.16
C SER A 190 -23.10 -6.19 -0.74
N ARG A 191 -23.87 -7.17 -0.24
CA ARG A 191 -23.57 -7.85 1.04
C ARG A 191 -22.19 -8.53 1.04
N TRP A 192 -21.70 -8.92 -0.14
CA TRP A 192 -20.41 -9.57 -0.33
C TRP A 192 -19.22 -8.61 -0.28
N ARG A 193 -19.44 -7.30 -0.15
CA ARG A 193 -18.36 -6.30 -0.11
C ARG A 193 -17.36 -6.54 1.01
N TRP A 194 -17.78 -7.18 2.10
CA TRP A 194 -16.91 -7.48 3.24
C TRP A 194 -15.86 -8.55 2.93
N LEU A 195 -16.07 -9.37 1.88
CA LEU A 195 -15.06 -10.34 1.42
C LEU A 195 -13.76 -9.66 0.98
N TRP A 196 -13.78 -8.36 0.65
CA TRP A 196 -12.56 -7.62 0.37
C TRP A 196 -11.60 -7.55 1.56
N LEU A 197 -12.06 -7.76 2.79
CA LEU A 197 -11.19 -7.89 3.97
C LEU A 197 -10.34 -9.16 3.97
N LEU A 198 -10.71 -10.17 3.17
CA LEU A 198 -9.86 -11.37 3.02
C LEU A 198 -8.51 -11.02 2.36
N HIS A 199 -8.46 -9.99 1.51
CA HIS A 199 -7.23 -9.59 0.84
C HIS A 199 -6.14 -9.07 1.81
N PRO A 200 -6.38 -8.08 2.69
CA PRO A 200 -5.40 -7.66 3.68
C PRO A 200 -5.07 -8.75 4.69
N LEU A 201 -6.02 -9.61 5.07
CA LEU A 201 -5.75 -10.75 5.96
C LEU A 201 -4.82 -11.78 5.31
N ALA A 202 -5.09 -12.14 4.05
CA ALA A 202 -4.22 -13.02 3.27
C ALA A 202 -2.84 -12.38 3.06
N THR A 203 -2.79 -11.07 2.77
CA THR A 203 -1.53 -10.35 2.60
C THR A 203 -0.71 -10.35 3.89
N LEU A 204 -1.34 -10.07 5.05
CA LEU A 204 -0.70 -10.13 6.35
C LEU A 204 -0.15 -11.52 6.64
N PHE A 205 -0.97 -12.56 6.44
CA PHE A 205 -0.53 -13.94 6.59
C PHE A 205 0.71 -14.23 5.73
N VAL A 206 0.63 -13.92 4.43
CA VAL A 206 1.71 -14.16 3.47
C VAL A 206 3.00 -13.49 3.91
N VAL A 207 2.96 -12.20 4.27
CA VAL A 207 4.19 -11.49 4.60
C VAL A 207 4.83 -11.92 5.91
N VAL A 208 4.03 -12.32 6.90
CA VAL A 208 4.54 -12.81 8.18
C VAL A 208 5.05 -14.24 8.05
N SER A 209 4.31 -15.12 7.37
CA SER A 209 4.71 -16.53 7.20
C SER A 209 5.97 -16.69 6.33
N THR A 210 6.19 -15.75 5.41
CA THR A 210 7.41 -15.69 4.57
C THR A 210 8.54 -14.87 5.20
N ALA A 211 8.40 -14.48 6.48
CA ALA A 211 9.39 -13.71 7.23
C ALA A 211 9.80 -12.37 6.59
N ASN A 212 8.90 -11.76 5.82
CA ASN A 212 9.13 -10.45 5.21
C ASN A 212 8.79 -9.29 6.15
N HIS A 213 7.87 -9.51 7.09
CA HIS A 213 7.35 -8.45 7.97
C HIS A 213 7.02 -8.99 9.36
N TYR A 214 7.17 -8.13 10.38
CA TYR A 214 6.65 -8.32 11.74
C TYR A 214 5.14 -8.03 11.80
N TRP A 215 4.45 -8.45 12.86
CA TRP A 215 3.04 -8.07 13.06
C TRP A 215 2.86 -6.55 13.15
N LEU A 216 3.75 -5.87 13.87
CA LEU A 216 3.72 -4.41 14.01
C LEU A 216 3.96 -3.66 12.70
N ASP A 217 4.68 -4.24 11.73
CA ASP A 217 4.81 -3.64 10.41
C ASP A 217 3.45 -3.54 9.72
N GLY A 218 2.65 -4.61 9.82
CA GLY A 218 1.28 -4.67 9.32
C GLY A 218 0.37 -3.67 10.03
N ALA A 219 0.47 -3.56 11.36
CA ALA A 219 -0.28 -2.61 12.15
C ALA A 219 0.08 -1.15 11.79
N ALA A 220 1.37 -0.83 11.67
CA ALA A 220 1.86 0.47 11.26
C ALA A 220 1.38 0.83 9.84
N GLY A 221 1.43 -0.13 8.90
CA GLY A 221 0.88 0.04 7.56
C GLY A 221 -0.63 0.32 7.56
N ALA A 222 -1.39 -0.36 8.41
CA ALA A 222 -2.82 -0.13 8.58
C ALA A 222 -3.12 1.28 9.13
N VAL A 223 -2.44 1.70 10.19
CA VAL A 223 -2.58 3.05 10.78
C VAL A 223 -2.26 4.11 9.75
N LEU A 224 -1.15 3.95 9.02
CA LEU A 224 -0.71 4.89 8.00
C LEU A 224 -1.77 5.08 6.91
N VAL A 225 -2.31 3.98 6.39
CA VAL A 225 -3.31 4.01 5.32
C VAL A 225 -4.65 4.54 5.81
N VAL A 226 -5.10 4.18 7.01
CA VAL A 226 -6.33 4.72 7.60
C VAL A 226 -6.21 6.23 7.81
N GLY A 227 -5.06 6.70 8.29
CA GLY A 227 -4.73 8.12 8.40
C GLY A 227 -4.76 8.82 7.03
N ALA A 228 -4.10 8.26 6.02
CA ALA A 228 -4.11 8.80 4.66
C ALA A 228 -5.52 8.83 4.04
N LEU A 229 -6.32 7.78 4.24
CA LEU A 229 -7.71 7.73 3.81
C LEU A 229 -8.55 8.80 4.49
N TRP A 230 -8.32 9.06 5.78
CA TRP A 230 -8.99 10.12 6.54
C TRP A 230 -8.61 11.53 6.05
N LEU A 231 -7.31 11.79 5.89
CA LEU A 231 -6.77 13.07 5.41
C LEU A 231 -7.23 13.43 3.99
N THR A 232 -7.46 12.42 3.15
CA THR A 232 -7.80 12.60 1.74
C THR A 232 -9.28 12.45 1.43
N ARG A 233 -10.13 12.32 2.46
CA ARG A 233 -11.58 12.20 2.28
C ARG A 233 -12.11 13.36 1.44
N PRO A 234 -13.00 13.12 0.47
CA PRO A 234 -13.66 14.20 -0.24
C PRO A 234 -14.44 15.06 0.76
N VAL A 235 -14.03 16.32 0.93
CA VAL A 235 -14.83 17.30 1.66
C VAL A 235 -16.11 17.49 0.84
N GLY A 236 -17.26 17.19 1.44
CA GLY A 236 -18.55 17.48 0.82
C GLY A 236 -18.56 18.94 0.43
N ARG A 237 -18.82 19.25 -0.84
CA ARG A 237 -19.19 20.62 -1.22
C ARG A 237 -20.47 20.90 -0.45
N THR A 238 -20.36 21.60 0.67
CA THR A 238 -21.51 22.27 1.28
C THR A 238 -22.11 23.08 0.14
N SER A 239 -23.27 22.66 -0.35
CA SER A 239 -24.08 23.51 -1.20
C SER A 239 -24.27 24.78 -0.42
N GLN A 240 -23.58 25.85 -0.83
CA GLN A 240 -24.08 27.18 -0.53
C GLN A 240 -25.47 27.20 -1.17
N ALA A 241 -26.48 26.95 -0.35
CA ALA A 241 -27.86 27.21 -0.70
C ALA A 241 -27.92 28.71 -0.95
N GLU A 242 -27.88 29.08 -2.23
CA GLU A 242 -28.26 30.41 -2.68
C GLU A 242 -29.66 30.66 -2.13
N PRO A 243 -29.89 31.69 -1.28
CA PRO A 243 -31.22 32.01 -0.82
C PRO A 243 -32.00 32.57 -2.01
N ALA A 244 -32.70 31.68 -2.71
CA ALA A 244 -33.72 32.05 -3.67
C ALA A 244 -34.90 32.67 -2.92
N LEU A 245 -34.80 33.95 -2.55
CA LEU A 245 -35.95 34.78 -2.23
C LEU A 245 -36.43 35.45 -3.53
N LEU A 246 -37.00 34.62 -4.41
CA LEU A 246 -38.05 35.05 -5.32
C LEU A 246 -39.33 35.17 -4.49
N GLY A 247 -39.73 36.39 -4.17
CA GLY A 247 -40.93 36.61 -3.37
C GLY A 247 -41.42 38.06 -3.41
N ARG A 248 -41.99 38.47 -4.54
CA ARG A 248 -43.29 39.16 -4.67
C ARG A 248 -43.38 39.95 -5.97
N ARG A 249 -44.04 39.34 -6.96
CA ARG A 249 -44.99 40.05 -7.82
C ARG A 249 -46.34 39.36 -7.66
N THR A 250 -47.24 40.02 -6.98
CA THR A 250 -48.68 39.80 -7.09
C THR A 250 -49.29 41.17 -7.31
N THR A 251 -49.85 41.33 -8.51
CA THR A 251 -50.97 42.22 -8.90
C THR A 251 -50.95 43.66 -8.44
#